data_AF-A0A6G7A394-F1
#
_entry.id   AF-A0A6G7A394-F1
#
_cell.length_a   1.000
_cell.length_b   1.000
_cell.length_c   1.000
_cell.angle_alpha   90.00
_cell.angle_beta   90.00
_cell.angle_gamma   90.00
#
_symmetry.space_group_name_H-M   'P 1'
#
loop_
_entity.id
_entity.type
_entity.pdbx_description
1 polymer ?
#
loop_
_entity_poly.entity_id
_entity_poly.type
_entity_poly.pdbx_seq_one_letter_code
_entity_poly.pdbx_strand_id
1 'polypeptide(L)'
;MKAVYGEAYVEKLIDARSYDAMATLGAHIEAAAPLPGEPALGLPIPLFVYVEALTWLAQSVRSGAWTYFEATPLLRQEAMCQGLAQLGGELFMGWYCFGMRHWMDSSRMRELDHWLDESEQVQEAWLASLLDSHRARVKELLCARIEQVVG
;
A
#
# COMPACT_ATOMS: atom_id res chain seq x y z
N MET A 1 -7.32 19.90 -3.27
CA MET A 1 -7.54 20.22 -1.84
C MET A 1 -7.67 18.90 -1.11
N LYS A 2 -6.80 18.63 -0.14
CA LYS A 2 -6.83 17.38 0.63
C LYS A 2 -7.98 17.39 1.64
N ALA A 3 -8.71 16.28 1.73
CA ALA A 3 -9.74 16.10 2.75
C ALA A 3 -9.09 15.96 4.13
N VAL A 4 -9.73 16.53 5.16
CA VAL A 4 -9.32 16.42 6.56
C VAL A 4 -10.40 15.65 7.31
N TYR A 5 -10.00 14.59 7.98
CA TYR A 5 -10.89 13.68 8.70
C TYR A 5 -10.79 13.88 10.21
N GLY A 6 -11.85 13.56 10.93
CA GLY A 6 -11.82 13.54 12.39
C GLY A 6 -11.00 12.35 12.91
N GLU A 7 -10.21 12.55 13.96
CA GLU A 7 -9.37 11.48 14.53
C GLU A 7 -10.17 10.23 14.89
N ALA A 8 -11.33 10.37 15.54
CA ALA A 8 -12.17 9.23 15.92
C ALA A 8 -12.64 8.40 14.70
N TYR A 9 -12.81 9.01 13.53
CA TYR A 9 -13.15 8.27 12.31
C TYR A 9 -11.95 7.47 11.79
N VAL A 10 -10.77 8.08 11.76
CA VAL A 10 -9.54 7.40 11.34
C VAL A 10 -9.19 6.26 12.29
N GLU A 11 -9.29 6.48 13.60
CA GLU A 11 -9.09 5.45 14.63
C GLU A 11 -10.05 4.26 14.43
N LYS A 12 -11.34 4.55 14.19
CA LYS A 12 -12.34 3.51 13.90
C LYS A 12 -11.96 2.65 12.69
N LEU A 13 -11.43 3.25 11.62
CA LEU A 13 -11.01 2.49 10.44
C LEU A 13 -9.80 1.59 10.74
N ILE A 14 -8.82 2.09 11.51
CA ILE A 14 -7.64 1.30 11.90
C ILE A 14 -8.07 0.14 12.80
N ASP A 15 -8.92 0.39 13.79
CA ASP A 15 -9.37 -0.62 14.76
C ASP A 15 -10.30 -1.68 14.16
N ALA A 16 -10.98 -1.37 13.06
CA ALA A 16 -11.88 -2.32 12.42
C ALA A 16 -11.16 -3.55 11.84
N ARG A 17 -9.88 -3.39 11.43
CA ARG A 17 -9.02 -4.46 10.89
C ARG A 17 -9.68 -5.34 9.80
N SER A 18 -10.66 -4.78 9.09
CA SER A 18 -11.33 -5.44 7.97
C SER A 18 -10.71 -4.96 6.67
N TYR A 19 -10.74 -5.81 5.64
CA TYR A 19 -10.27 -5.44 4.30
C TYR A 19 -10.92 -4.15 3.80
N ASP A 20 -12.24 -4.01 3.94
CA ASP A 20 -12.97 -2.81 3.51
C ASP A 20 -12.49 -1.54 4.23
N ALA A 21 -12.23 -1.61 5.54
CA ALA A 21 -11.71 -0.49 6.29
C ALA A 21 -10.28 -0.15 5.87
N MET A 22 -9.45 -1.17 5.62
CA MET A 22 -8.09 -1.02 5.12
C MET A 22 -8.08 -0.36 3.73
N ALA A 23 -8.88 -0.86 2.80
CA ALA A 23 -9.04 -0.30 1.46
C ALA A 23 -9.55 1.14 1.51
N THR A 24 -10.54 1.43 2.36
CA THR A 24 -11.07 2.79 2.57
C THR A 24 -9.97 3.73 3.08
N LEU A 25 -9.18 3.29 4.06
CA LEU A 25 -8.09 4.09 4.60
C LEU A 25 -6.97 4.30 3.57
N GLY A 26 -6.65 3.27 2.77
CA GLY A 26 -5.70 3.34 1.67
C GLY A 26 -6.08 4.39 0.65
N ALA A 27 -7.34 4.42 0.24
CA ALA A 27 -7.86 5.44 -0.68
C ALA A 27 -7.74 6.86 -0.10
N HIS A 28 -8.01 7.05 1.20
CA HIS A 28 -7.84 8.35 1.84
C HIS A 28 -6.36 8.77 1.91
N ILE A 29 -5.45 7.84 2.20
CA ILE A 29 -3.99 8.08 2.23
C ILE A 29 -3.48 8.46 0.83
N GLU A 30 -3.87 7.70 -0.20
CA GLU A 30 -3.48 7.95 -1.59
C GLU A 30 -4.00 9.32 -2.07
N ALA A 31 -5.28 9.63 -1.83
CA ALA A 31 -5.86 10.93 -2.17
C ALA A 31 -5.21 12.11 -1.42
N ALA A 32 -4.59 11.83 -0.26
CA ALA A 32 -3.86 12.79 0.56
C ALA A 32 -2.35 12.86 0.22
N ALA A 33 -1.88 12.09 -0.75
CA ALA A 33 -0.47 12.02 -1.11
C ALA A 33 0.06 13.39 -1.59
N PRO A 34 1.18 13.89 -1.02
CA PRO A 34 1.68 15.23 -1.34
C PRO A 34 2.21 15.37 -2.77
N LEU A 35 2.82 14.30 -3.32
CA LEU A 35 3.53 14.34 -4.59
C LEU A 35 3.18 13.08 -5.42
N PRO A 36 1.94 12.95 -5.94
CA PRO A 36 1.47 11.72 -6.61
C PRO A 36 2.25 11.33 -7.87
N GLY A 37 3.01 12.26 -8.47
CA GLY A 37 3.90 11.99 -9.60
C GLY A 37 5.24 11.36 -9.21
N GLU A 38 5.63 11.41 -7.93
CA GLU A 38 6.86 10.80 -7.43
C GLU A 38 6.69 9.29 -7.22
N PRO A 39 7.76 8.48 -7.26
CA PRO A 39 7.69 7.03 -7.09
C PRO A 39 6.95 6.61 -5.81
N ALA A 40 7.27 7.22 -4.67
CA ALA A 40 6.65 6.95 -3.37
C ALA A 40 5.49 7.91 -3.03
N LEU A 41 4.95 8.62 -4.03
CA LEU A 41 3.83 9.56 -3.90
C LEU A 41 4.09 10.76 -2.94
N GLY A 42 5.34 10.97 -2.52
CA GLY A 42 5.69 11.91 -1.45
C GLY A 42 5.20 11.49 -0.05
N LEU A 43 4.77 10.23 0.11
CA LEU A 43 4.35 9.67 1.38
C LEU A 43 5.55 9.16 2.18
N PRO A 44 5.46 9.16 3.53
CA PRO A 44 6.36 8.36 4.35
C PRO A 44 6.33 6.89 3.93
N ILE A 45 7.49 6.23 3.90
CA ILE A 45 7.66 4.85 3.40
C ILE A 45 6.60 3.87 3.93
N PRO A 46 6.26 3.82 5.23
CA PRO A 46 5.23 2.88 5.70
C PRO A 46 3.84 3.11 5.09
N LEU A 47 3.46 4.37 4.85
CA LEU A 47 2.16 4.70 4.26
C LEU A 47 2.16 4.44 2.75
N PHE A 48 3.27 4.71 2.08
CA PHE A 48 3.44 4.34 0.68
C PHE A 48 3.35 2.82 0.49
N VAL A 49 4.13 2.05 1.26
CA VAL A 49 4.13 0.58 1.16
C VAL A 49 2.75 0.01 1.46
N TYR A 50 2.04 0.56 2.45
CA TYR A 50 0.66 0.16 2.75
C TYR A 50 -0.28 0.35 1.55
N VAL A 51 -0.29 1.54 0.95
CA VAL A 51 -1.13 1.86 -0.22
C VAL A 51 -0.75 0.99 -1.42
N GLU A 52 0.54 0.87 -1.69
CA GLU A 52 1.03 0.17 -2.87
C GLU A 52 0.81 -1.34 -2.75
N ALA A 53 0.98 -1.91 -1.55
CA ALA A 53 0.61 -3.30 -1.27
C ALA A 53 -0.88 -3.53 -1.50
N LEU A 54 -1.77 -2.68 -0.95
CA LEU A 54 -3.21 -2.82 -1.18
C LEU A 54 -3.56 -2.81 -2.67
N THR A 55 -2.95 -1.91 -3.44
CA THR A 55 -3.15 -1.83 -4.89
C THR A 55 -2.68 -3.10 -5.59
N TRP A 56 -1.49 -3.60 -5.24
CA TRP A 56 -0.96 -4.84 -5.78
C TRP A 56 -1.89 -6.02 -5.49
N LEU A 57 -2.34 -6.18 -4.25
CA LEU A 57 -3.23 -7.27 -3.86
C LEU A 57 -4.60 -7.18 -4.54
N ALA A 58 -5.22 -6.00 -4.54
CA ALA A 58 -6.54 -5.79 -5.15
C ALA A 58 -6.53 -6.07 -6.66
N GLN A 59 -5.49 -5.65 -7.38
CA GLN A 59 -5.35 -5.94 -8.80
C GLN A 59 -5.06 -7.43 -9.04
N SER A 60 -4.26 -8.05 -8.18
CA SER A 60 -3.93 -9.47 -8.28
C SER A 60 -5.16 -10.35 -8.16
N VAL A 61 -5.99 -10.13 -7.14
CA VAL A 61 -7.24 -10.89 -6.93
C VAL A 61 -8.22 -10.71 -8.10
N ARG A 62 -8.31 -9.50 -8.67
CA ARG A 62 -9.29 -9.21 -9.72
C ARG A 62 -8.88 -9.70 -11.11
N SER A 63 -7.59 -9.67 -11.43
CA SER A 63 -7.12 -9.80 -12.82
C SER A 63 -5.77 -10.53 -12.96
N GLY A 64 -5.25 -11.08 -11.87
CA GLY A 64 -3.92 -11.67 -11.77
C GLY A 64 -2.85 -10.62 -11.49
N ALA A 65 -1.78 -11.02 -10.79
CA ALA A 65 -0.72 -10.12 -10.33
C ALA A 65 0.04 -9.42 -11.45
N TRP A 66 0.04 -10.00 -12.65
CA TRP A 66 0.66 -9.39 -13.84
C TRP A 66 0.06 -8.03 -14.18
N THR A 67 -1.24 -7.82 -13.94
CA THR A 67 -1.95 -6.58 -14.25
C THR A 67 -1.35 -5.41 -13.47
N TYR A 68 -0.98 -5.65 -12.21
CA TYR A 68 -0.30 -4.65 -11.40
C TYR A 68 1.07 -4.26 -11.98
N PHE A 69 1.90 -5.24 -12.31
CA PHE A 69 3.25 -4.96 -12.83
C PHE A 69 3.23 -4.35 -14.23
N GLU A 70 2.22 -4.65 -15.05
CA GLU A 70 2.02 -4.01 -16.35
C GLU A 70 1.59 -2.54 -16.19
N ALA A 71 0.69 -2.25 -15.25
CA ALA A 71 0.13 -0.91 -15.06
C ALA A 71 1.01 0.04 -14.24
N THR A 72 1.89 -0.50 -13.38
CA THR A 72 2.68 0.30 -12.44
C THR A 72 4.03 0.72 -13.05
N PRO A 73 4.43 2.00 -13.00
CA PRO A 73 5.75 2.42 -13.49
C PRO A 73 6.91 1.76 -12.75
N LEU A 74 7.98 1.38 -13.47
CA LEU A 74 9.14 0.68 -12.90
C LEU A 74 9.72 1.36 -11.66
N LEU A 75 9.89 2.70 -11.67
CA LEU A 75 10.43 3.43 -10.51
C LEU A 75 9.54 3.29 -9.26
N ARG A 76 8.22 3.21 -9.42
CA ARG A 76 7.30 2.95 -8.30
C ARG A 76 7.43 1.50 -7.82
N GLN A 77 7.62 0.56 -8.75
CA GLN A 77 7.86 -0.83 -8.38
C GLN A 77 9.16 -0.98 -7.58
N GLU A 78 10.23 -0.31 -7.98
CA GLU A 78 11.52 -0.28 -7.28
C GLU A 78 11.38 0.37 -5.89
N ALA A 79 10.66 1.48 -5.79
CA ALA A 79 10.37 2.13 -4.51
C ALA A 79 9.63 1.18 -3.56
N MET A 80 8.69 0.39 -4.06
CA MET A 80 7.96 -0.61 -3.27
C MET A 80 8.89 -1.74 -2.78
N CYS A 81 9.72 -2.31 -3.66
CA CYS A 81 10.70 -3.35 -3.28
C CYS A 81 11.68 -2.82 -2.21
N GLN A 82 12.15 -1.57 -2.33
CA GLN A 82 12.98 -0.91 -1.31
C GLN A 82 12.24 -0.65 0.00
N GLY A 83 10.98 -0.21 -0.07
CA GLY A 83 10.15 0.04 1.10
C GLY A 83 9.87 -1.23 1.91
N LEU A 84 9.55 -2.34 1.22
CA LEU A 84 9.38 -3.64 1.85
C LEU A 84 10.66 -4.11 2.58
N ALA A 85 11.83 -3.87 1.98
CA ALA A 85 13.11 -4.18 2.61
C ALA A 85 13.34 -3.39 3.91
N GLN A 86 13.00 -2.09 3.92
CA GLN A 86 13.18 -1.23 5.09
C GLN A 86 12.24 -1.60 6.25
N LEU A 87 11.08 -2.18 5.96
CA LEU A 87 10.07 -2.54 6.96
C LEU A 87 10.22 -4.00 7.46
N GLY A 88 11.26 -4.72 7.02
CA GLY A 88 11.47 -6.12 7.41
C GLY A 88 10.43 -7.08 6.81
N GLY A 89 9.78 -6.70 5.71
CA GLY A 89 8.78 -7.50 5.01
C GLY A 89 9.39 -8.54 4.08
N GLU A 90 10.38 -9.32 4.54
CA GLU A 90 11.23 -10.19 3.70
C GLU A 90 10.43 -11.19 2.84
N LEU A 91 9.39 -11.80 3.42
CA LEU A 91 8.51 -12.73 2.71
C LEU A 91 7.78 -12.04 1.54
N PHE A 92 7.13 -10.91 1.82
CA PHE A 92 6.41 -10.14 0.80
C PHE A 92 7.36 -9.57 -0.24
N MET A 93 8.53 -9.07 0.19
CA MET A 93 9.58 -8.58 -0.69
C MET A 93 10.03 -9.65 -1.68
N GLY A 94 10.27 -10.88 -1.22
CA GLY A 94 10.70 -11.98 -2.08
C GLY A 94 9.76 -12.21 -3.26
N TRP A 95 8.46 -12.33 -2.96
CA TRP A 95 7.41 -12.56 -3.96
C TRP A 95 7.11 -11.34 -4.83
N TYR A 96 7.11 -10.15 -4.22
CA TYR A 96 6.94 -8.91 -4.96
C TYR A 96 8.06 -8.73 -6.00
N CYS A 97 9.32 -8.86 -5.58
CA CYS A 97 10.44 -8.66 -6.49
C CYS A 97 10.58 -9.87 -7.45
N PHE A 98 10.02 -11.05 -7.15
CA PHE A 98 9.81 -12.14 -8.12
C PHE A 98 8.83 -11.72 -9.23
N GLY A 99 7.64 -11.20 -8.87
CA GLY A 99 6.67 -10.69 -9.83
C GLY A 99 7.25 -9.59 -10.72
N MET A 100 7.94 -8.61 -10.11
CA MET A 100 8.63 -7.53 -10.82
C MET A 100 9.59 -8.03 -11.92
N ARG A 101 10.29 -9.16 -11.69
CA ARG A 101 11.24 -9.74 -12.65
C ARG A 101 10.58 -10.64 -13.70
N HIS A 102 9.41 -11.20 -13.41
CA HIS A 102 8.83 -12.29 -14.17
C HIS A 102 7.41 -12.03 -14.68
N TRP A 103 6.89 -10.80 -14.57
CA TRP A 103 5.50 -10.49 -14.94
C TRP A 103 5.10 -10.80 -16.38
N MET A 104 6.08 -10.91 -17.29
CA MET A 104 5.85 -11.33 -18.68
C MET A 104 5.84 -12.86 -18.89
N ASP A 105 6.20 -13.65 -17.88
CA ASP A 105 6.18 -15.12 -17.92
C ASP A 105 4.91 -15.65 -17.27
N SER A 106 3.96 -16.09 -18.12
CA SER A 106 2.67 -16.63 -17.65
C SER A 106 2.78 -17.81 -16.68
N SER A 107 3.84 -18.63 -16.75
CA SER A 107 4.00 -19.76 -15.83
C SER A 107 4.43 -19.30 -14.44
N ARG A 108 5.32 -18.31 -14.39
CA ARG A 108 5.80 -17.69 -13.15
C ARG A 108 4.70 -16.85 -12.50
N MET A 109 3.89 -16.17 -13.29
CA MET A 109 2.79 -15.38 -12.74
C MET A 109 1.69 -16.24 -12.15
N ARG A 110 1.42 -17.44 -12.70
CA ARG A 110 0.55 -18.42 -12.03
C ARG A 110 1.10 -18.89 -10.68
N GLU A 111 2.41 -19.04 -10.54
CA GLU A 111 3.05 -19.39 -9.28
C GLU A 111 2.85 -18.27 -8.24
N LEU A 112 3.00 -17.01 -8.66
CA LEU A 112 2.76 -15.86 -7.79
C LEU A 112 1.27 -15.70 -7.43
N ASP A 113 0.36 -15.84 -8.40
CA ASP A 113 -1.09 -15.76 -8.17
C ASP A 113 -1.52 -16.81 -7.13
N HIS A 114 -1.04 -18.05 -7.28
CA HIS A 114 -1.32 -19.12 -6.32
C HIS A 114 -0.80 -18.78 -4.92
N TRP A 115 0.41 -18.25 -4.80
CA TRP A 115 0.94 -17.83 -3.51
C TRP A 115 0.12 -16.68 -2.90
N LEU A 116 -0.35 -15.73 -3.71
CA LEU A 116 -1.17 -14.62 -3.24
C LEU A 116 -2.50 -15.11 -2.67
N ASP A 117 -3.16 -16.06 -3.35
CA ASP A 117 -4.40 -16.69 -2.88
C ASP A 117 -4.20 -17.44 -1.56
N GLU A 118 -3.11 -18.21 -1.43
CA GLU A 118 -2.82 -18.97 -0.20
C GLU A 118 -2.41 -18.10 0.98
N SER A 119 -1.91 -16.89 0.74
CA SER A 119 -1.36 -16.01 1.76
C SER A 119 -2.23 -14.78 2.08
N GLU A 120 -3.46 -14.70 1.54
CA GLU A 120 -4.39 -13.57 1.75
C GLU A 120 -4.50 -13.16 3.23
N GLN A 121 -4.78 -14.11 4.12
CA GLN A 121 -4.91 -13.82 5.56
C GLN A 121 -3.62 -13.29 6.19
N VAL A 122 -2.46 -13.78 5.73
CA VAL A 122 -1.15 -13.34 6.22
C VAL A 122 -0.85 -11.92 5.74
N GLN A 123 -1.23 -11.60 4.50
CA GLN A 123 -1.10 -10.26 3.93
C GLN A 123 -2.00 -9.25 4.65
N GLU A 124 -3.26 -9.59 4.87
CA GLU A 124 -4.21 -8.74 5.59
C GLU A 124 -3.75 -8.46 7.02
N ALA A 125 -3.30 -9.49 7.74
CA ALA A 125 -2.76 -9.35 9.08
C ALA A 125 -1.52 -8.45 9.11
N TRP A 126 -0.62 -8.60 8.13
CA TRP A 126 0.55 -7.76 7.99
C TRP A 126 0.19 -6.29 7.70
N LEU A 127 -0.74 -6.02 6.78
CA LEU A 127 -1.23 -4.68 6.48
C LEU A 127 -1.88 -4.02 7.69
N ALA A 128 -2.70 -4.76 8.43
CA ALA A 128 -3.28 -4.27 9.68
C ALA A 128 -2.19 -3.92 10.72
N SER A 129 -1.16 -4.77 10.86
CA SER A 129 -0.03 -4.52 11.76
C SER A 129 0.78 -3.27 11.38
N LEU A 130 0.89 -2.99 10.07
CA LEU A 130 1.58 -1.82 9.54
C LEU A 130 0.81 -0.54 9.90
N LEU A 131 -0.52 -0.55 9.78
CA LEU A 131 -1.36 0.57 10.21
C LEU A 131 -1.24 0.82 11.72
N ASP A 132 -1.28 -0.25 12.51
CA ASP A 132 -1.16 -0.13 13.97
C ASP A 132 0.19 0.49 14.38
N SER A 133 1.27 0.02 13.76
CA SER A 133 2.64 0.49 14.05
C SER A 133 2.87 1.94 13.62
N HIS A 134 2.09 2.44 12.66
CA HIS A 134 2.24 3.78 12.10
C HIS A 134 0.99 4.65 12.26
N ARG A 135 0.12 4.33 13.22
CA ARG A 135 -1.13 5.02 13.53
C ARG A 135 -0.98 6.54 13.67
N ALA A 136 0.08 6.98 14.36
CA ALA A 136 0.39 8.40 14.50
C ALA A 136 0.63 9.09 13.15
N ARG A 137 1.37 8.44 12.23
CA ARG A 137 1.64 8.98 10.89
C ARG A 137 0.39 9.02 10.03
N VAL A 138 -0.49 8.03 10.13
CA VAL A 138 -1.80 8.05 9.45
C VAL A 138 -2.60 9.27 9.90
N LYS A 139 -2.66 9.56 11.21
CA LYS A 139 -3.38 10.72 11.74
C LYS A 139 -2.73 12.05 11.38
N GLU A 140 -1.41 12.15 11.46
CA GLU A 140 -0.67 13.33 10.98
C GLU A 140 -0.98 13.64 9.53
N LEU A 141 -1.08 12.60 8.69
CA LEU A 141 -1.49 12.77 7.32
C LEU A 141 -2.97 13.18 7.26
N LEU A 142 -3.91 12.38 7.75
CA LEU A 142 -5.33 12.55 7.41
C LEU A 142 -6.09 13.56 8.26
N CYS A 143 -5.61 13.90 9.45
CA CYS A 143 -6.31 14.76 10.40
C CYS A 143 -5.70 16.17 10.51
N ALA A 144 -4.43 16.35 10.12
CA ALA A 144 -3.80 17.66 10.21
C ALA A 144 -4.39 18.62 9.17
N ARG A 145 -4.79 19.81 9.63
CA ARG A 145 -5.08 20.95 8.75
C ARG A 145 -3.75 21.52 8.27
N ILE A 146 -3.59 21.67 6.96
CA ILE A 146 -2.54 22.53 6.43
C ILE A 146 -2.96 23.96 6.80
N GLU A 147 -2.29 24.55 7.80
CA GLU A 147 -2.35 25.98 7.98
C GLU A 147 -1.73 26.61 6.73
N GLN A 148 -2.57 27.26 5.91
CA GLN A 148 -2.05 28.11 4.85
C GLN A 148 -1.30 29.23 5.55
N VAL A 149 0.04 29.19 5.49
CA VAL A 149 0.86 30.36 5.76
C VAL A 149 0.52 31.35 4.64
N VAL A 150 -0.40 32.27 4.94
CA VAL A 150 -0.66 33.45 4.12
C VAL A 150 0.58 34.33 4.25
N GLY A 151 1.46 34.25 3.26
CA GLY A 151 2.52 35.22 3.03
C GLY A 151 2.03 36.34 2.13
#